data_AF-A0A2G6MSK1-F1
#
_entry.id   AF-A0A2G6MSK1-F1
#
_cell.length_a   1.000
_cell.length_b   1.000
_cell.length_c   1.000
_cell.angle_alpha   90.00
_cell.angle_beta   90.00
_cell.angle_gamma   90.00
#
_symmetry.space_group_name_H-M   'P 1'
#
loop_
_entity.id
_entity.type
_entity.pdbx_description
1 polymer ?
#
loop_
_entity_poly.entity_id
_entity_poly.type
_entity_poly.pdbx_seq_one_letter_code
_entity_poly.pdbx_strand_id
1 'polypeptide(L)'
;MEIRLDLSCHCIQTAARLKLEGLIRQCLKTPDQKIEKMIETLTDFLSQNDFGELRNRIDLARKSLGDGPHSYLTLHLPDDMLKPFSRLMLAPDSCVLSMPLDVTAGHDCPHPWR
;
A
#
# COMPACT_ATOMS: atom_id res chain seq x y z
N MET A 1 9.63 2.33 -2.78
CA MET A 1 9.54 2.84 -1.38
C MET A 1 8.54 1.97 -0.63
N GLU A 2 8.63 1.87 0.69
CA GLU A 2 7.76 0.96 1.47
C GLU A 2 7.13 1.69 2.67
N ILE A 3 5.84 1.48 2.88
CA ILE A 3 5.07 2.02 4.00
C ILE A 3 4.59 0.85 4.85
N ARG A 4 5.11 0.76 6.08
CA ARG A 4 4.63 -0.22 7.06
C ARG A 4 3.51 0.37 7.91
N LEU A 5 2.40 -0.36 7.97
CA LEU A 5 1.21 -0.10 8.76
C LEU A 5 1.12 -1.12 9.90
N ASP A 6 0.85 -0.64 11.11
CA ASP A 6 0.57 -1.48 12.27
C ASP A 6 -0.93 -1.80 12.33
N LEU A 7 -1.27 -3.08 12.28
CA LEU A 7 -2.64 -3.61 12.31
C LEU A 7 -2.99 -4.29 13.63
N SER A 8 -2.11 -4.22 14.64
CA SER A 8 -2.25 -4.93 15.92
C SER A 8 -3.62 -4.69 16.58
N CYS A 9 -4.11 -3.44 16.53
CA CYS A 9 -5.39 -3.03 17.11
C CYS A 9 -6.30 -2.32 16.08
N HIS A 10 -5.88 -2.24 14.82
CA HIS A 10 -6.46 -1.31 13.86
C HIS A 10 -6.70 -1.97 12.51
N CYS A 11 -7.80 -1.60 11.86
CA CYS A 11 -8.01 -1.92 10.44
C CYS A 11 -7.04 -1.11 9.58
N ILE A 12 -6.76 -1.59 8.36
CA ILE A 12 -5.82 -0.94 7.42
C ILE A 12 -6.14 0.54 7.23
N GLN A 13 -7.42 0.91 7.10
CA GLN A 13 -7.83 2.30 6.98
C GLN A 13 -7.37 3.16 8.15
N THR A 14 -7.63 2.71 9.37
CA THR A 14 -7.23 3.43 10.60
C THR A 14 -5.72 3.50 10.73
N ALA A 15 -5.03 2.38 10.49
CA ALA A 15 -3.57 2.31 10.53
C ALA A 15 -2.92 3.25 9.50
N ALA A 16 -3.45 3.30 8.27
CA ALA A 16 -3.00 4.20 7.22
C ALA A 16 -3.23 5.67 7.60
N ARG A 17 -4.38 6.02 8.19
CA ARG A 17 -4.63 7.38 8.68
C ARG A 17 -3.66 7.79 9.79
N LEU A 18 -3.44 6.93 10.78
CA LEU A 18 -2.48 7.20 11.85
C LEU A 18 -1.06 7.36 11.30
N LYS A 19 -0.69 6.53 10.32
CA LYS A 19 0.61 6.64 9.65
C LYS A 19 0.73 7.95 8.87
N LEU A 20 -0.33 8.37 8.17
CA LEU A 20 -0.39 9.63 7.44
C LEU A 20 -0.21 10.83 8.38
N GLU A 21 -0.94 10.87 9.49
CA GLU A 21 -0.80 11.93 10.50
C GLU A 21 0.62 11.98 11.07
N GLY A 22 1.24 10.82 11.30
CA GLY A 22 2.64 10.73 11.74
C GLY A 22 3.61 11.32 10.70
N LEU A 23 3.42 11.00 9.42
CA LEU A 23 4.23 11.53 8.32
C LEU A 23 4.05 13.05 8.16
N ILE A 24 2.81 13.56 8.23
CA ILE A 24 2.53 15.01 8.17
C ILE A 24 3.24 15.73 9.30
N ARG A 25 3.12 15.24 10.54
CA ARG A 25 3.82 15.82 11.70
C ARG A 25 5.34 15.79 11.53
N GLN A 26 5.87 14.73 10.92
CA GLN A 26 7.30 14.62 10.63
C GLN A 26 7.72 15.63 9.55
N CYS A 27 6.95 15.76 8.47
CA CYS A 27 7.20 16.71 7.38
C CYS A 27 7.19 18.16 7.87
N LEU A 28 6.26 18.50 8.77
CA LEU A 28 6.19 19.84 9.39
C LEU A 28 7.41 20.15 10.26
N LYS A 29 8.03 19.15 10.87
CA LYS A 29 9.26 19.31 11.67
C LYS A 29 10.52 19.31 10.81
N THR A 30 10.53 18.49 9.76
CA THR A 30 11.68 18.29 8.89
C THR A 30 11.15 18.05 7.49
N PRO A 31 11.11 19.09 6.63
CA PRO A 31 10.63 18.95 5.28
C PRO A 31 11.59 18.02 4.52
N ASP A 32 11.02 16.98 3.94
CA ASP A 32 11.74 15.94 3.21
C ASP A 32 10.86 15.48 2.05
N GLN A 33 11.37 15.59 0.83
CA GLN A 33 10.63 15.23 -0.38
C GLN A 33 10.13 13.79 -0.38
N LYS A 34 10.87 12.88 0.26
CA LYS A 34 10.47 11.48 0.34
C LYS A 34 9.28 11.32 1.29
N ILE A 35 9.25 12.05 2.42
CA ILE A 35 8.07 12.10 3.30
C ILE A 35 6.87 12.72 2.57
N GLU A 36 7.06 13.81 1.85
CA GLU A 36 5.98 14.44 1.05
C GLU A 36 5.38 13.47 0.03
N LYS A 37 6.22 12.74 -0.71
CA LYS A 37 5.77 11.72 -1.65
C LYS A 37 5.01 10.58 -0.96
N MET A 38 5.47 10.15 0.22
CA MET A 38 4.77 9.14 1.02
C MET A 38 3.40 9.65 1.52
N ILE A 39 3.29 10.91 1.92
CA ILE A 39 2.03 11.56 2.33
C ILE A 39 1.04 11.59 1.16
N GLU A 40 1.48 12.08 -0.01
CA GLU A 40 0.64 12.15 -1.21
C GLU A 40 0.11 10.78 -1.60
N THR A 41 1.00 9.80 -1.71
CA THR A 41 0.67 8.42 -2.07
C THR A 41 -0.30 7.78 -1.07
N LEU A 42 -0.07 7.96 0.23
CA LEU A 42 -0.92 7.38 1.26
C LEU A 42 -2.29 8.08 1.33
N THR A 43 -2.34 9.38 1.02
CA THR A 43 -3.59 10.15 0.89
C THR A 43 -4.40 9.67 -0.30
N ASP A 44 -3.75 9.48 -1.44
CA ASP A 44 -4.39 8.96 -2.67
C ASP A 44 -4.96 7.56 -2.43
N PHE A 45 -4.17 6.68 -1.80
CA PHE A 45 -4.63 5.36 -1.38
C PHE A 45 -5.86 5.43 -0.46
N LEU A 46 -5.87 6.32 0.53
CA LEU A 46 -7.01 6.51 1.43
C LEU A 46 -8.26 7.06 0.73
N SER A 47 -8.10 7.78 -0.37
CA SER A 47 -9.18 8.43 -1.12
C SER A 47 -9.78 7.51 -2.18
N GLN A 48 -8.95 6.75 -2.89
CA GLN A 48 -9.36 5.93 -4.03
C GLN A 48 -9.86 4.52 -3.62
N ASN A 49 -9.43 4.02 -2.46
CA ASN A 49 -9.70 2.62 -2.10
C ASN A 49 -10.99 2.41 -1.32
N ASP A 50 -11.76 1.41 -1.75
CA ASP A 50 -12.85 0.86 -0.96
C ASP A 50 -12.32 -0.12 0.10
N PHE A 51 -12.29 0.34 1.35
CA PHE A 51 -11.79 -0.47 2.47
C PHE A 51 -12.71 -1.64 2.84
N GLY A 52 -13.98 -1.60 2.43
CA GLY A 52 -14.93 -2.71 2.62
C GLY A 52 -14.54 -3.90 1.76
N GLU A 53 -14.34 -3.68 0.46
CA GLU A 53 -13.90 -4.71 -0.46
C GLU A 53 -12.46 -5.16 -0.16
N LEU A 54 -11.56 -4.22 0.18
CA LEU A 54 -10.20 -4.56 0.58
C LEU A 54 -10.18 -5.53 1.77
N ARG A 55 -10.98 -5.25 2.80
CA ARG A 55 -11.11 -6.13 3.98
C ARG A 55 -11.64 -7.51 3.59
N ASN A 56 -12.63 -7.59 2.72
CA ASN A 56 -13.21 -8.86 2.28
C ASN A 56 -12.16 -9.73 1.55
N ARG A 57 -11.36 -9.13 0.67
CA ARG A 57 -10.27 -9.84 -0.04
C ARG A 57 -9.18 -10.33 0.90
N ILE A 58 -8.83 -9.54 1.91
CA ILE A 58 -7.87 -9.94 2.95
C ILE A 58 -8.40 -11.12 3.75
N ASP A 59 -9.65 -11.06 4.18
CA ASP A 59 -10.30 -12.13 4.95
C ASP A 59 -10.36 -13.42 4.14
N LEU A 60 -10.71 -13.33 2.85
CA LEU A 60 -10.71 -14.47 1.93
C LEU A 60 -9.30 -15.08 1.79
N ALA A 61 -8.28 -14.25 1.59
CA ALA A 61 -6.92 -14.75 1.44
C ALA A 61 -6.35 -15.34 2.73
N ARG A 62 -6.72 -14.79 3.90
CA ARG A 62 -6.40 -15.37 5.20
C ARG A 62 -7.09 -16.71 5.44
N LYS A 63 -8.31 -16.90 4.93
CA LYS A 63 -9.01 -18.19 4.99
C LYS A 63 -8.39 -19.23 4.06
N SER A 64 -7.88 -18.80 2.90
CA SER A 64 -7.20 -19.69 1.94
C SER A 64 -5.77 -20.05 2.37
N LEU A 65 -5.09 -19.17 3.10
CA LEU A 65 -3.79 -19.43 3.69
C LEU A 65 -4.01 -20.12 5.04
N GLY A 66 -3.98 -21.46 5.08
CA GLY A 66 -4.11 -22.21 6.33
C GLY A 66 -3.18 -21.68 7.44
N ASP A 67 -3.52 -21.95 8.71
CA ASP A 67 -3.00 -21.39 9.98
C ASP A 67 -1.46 -21.57 10.19
N GLY A 68 -0.67 -21.04 9.25
CA GLY A 68 0.77 -21.05 9.25
C GLY A 68 1.27 -19.80 9.94
N PRO A 69 1.84 -19.89 11.16
CA PRO A 69 2.41 -18.74 11.81
C PRO A 69 3.66 -18.32 11.00
N HIS A 70 3.87 -17.02 10.83
CA HIS A 70 5.10 -16.39 10.27
C HIS A 70 5.24 -16.16 8.76
N SER A 71 4.22 -16.38 7.91
CA SER A 71 4.36 -16.06 6.48
C SER A 71 3.73 -14.73 6.11
N TYR A 72 4.52 -13.82 5.53
CA TYR A 72 3.96 -12.64 4.86
C TYR A 72 3.14 -13.10 3.65
N LEU A 73 1.83 -12.83 3.66
CA LEU A 73 0.96 -13.07 2.53
C LEU A 73 1.08 -11.91 1.54
N THR A 74 1.58 -12.17 0.34
CA THR A 74 1.47 -11.20 -0.76
C THR A 74 0.05 -11.26 -1.33
N LEU A 75 -0.70 -10.17 -1.19
CA LEU A 75 -2.01 -10.06 -1.82
C LEU A 75 -1.87 -9.52 -3.23
N HIS A 76 -2.34 -10.31 -4.20
CA HIS A 76 -2.62 -9.83 -5.54
C HIS A 76 -4.01 -9.19 -5.55
N LEU A 77 -4.04 -7.87 -5.32
CA LEU A 77 -5.25 -7.07 -5.50
C LEU A 77 -5.26 -6.52 -6.94
N PRO A 78 -6.45 -6.25 -7.50
CA PRO A 78 -6.56 -5.61 -8.80
C PRO A 78 -5.88 -4.25 -8.75
N ASP A 79 -5.31 -3.86 -9.90
CA ASP A 79 -4.48 -2.65 -10.04
C ASP A 79 -5.19 -1.39 -9.51
N ASP A 80 -6.51 -1.31 -9.72
CA ASP A 80 -7.33 -0.18 -9.27
C ASP A 80 -7.48 -0.06 -7.74
N MET A 81 -7.29 -1.16 -6.99
CA MET A 81 -7.41 -1.19 -5.53
C MET A 81 -6.07 -1.20 -4.80
N LEU A 82 -4.97 -1.05 -5.53
CA LEU A 82 -3.68 -0.84 -4.91
C LEU A 82 -3.04 0.47 -5.30
N LYS A 83 -3.52 1.14 -6.35
CA LYS A 83 -3.01 2.44 -6.75
C LYS A 83 -2.92 3.39 -5.55
N PRO A 84 -1.77 4.07 -5.40
CA PRO A 84 -0.58 4.06 -6.27
C PRO A 84 0.50 3.00 -5.88
N PHE A 85 0.20 2.05 -4.99
CA PHE A 85 1.06 0.93 -4.63
C PHE A 85 1.01 -0.22 -5.65
N SER A 86 2.11 -0.98 -5.74
CA SER A 86 2.18 -2.17 -6.62
C SER A 86 2.03 -3.48 -5.86
N ARG A 87 2.24 -3.46 -4.55
CA ARG A 87 2.23 -4.67 -3.73
C ARG A 87 1.76 -4.35 -2.31
N LEU A 88 0.96 -5.28 -1.77
CA LEU A 88 0.57 -5.31 -0.38
C LEU A 88 0.97 -6.66 0.21
N MET A 89 1.79 -6.62 1.26
CA MET A 89 2.20 -7.79 2.04
C MET A 89 1.56 -7.73 3.43
N LEU A 90 0.82 -8.76 3.80
CA LEU A 90 0.18 -8.89 5.11
C LEU A 90 0.96 -9.81 6.02
N ALA A 91 1.20 -9.33 7.23
CA ALA A 91 1.58 -10.10 8.40
C ALA A 91 0.38 -10.18 9.36
N PRO A 92 0.45 -10.99 10.44
CA PRO A 92 -0.63 -11.13 11.40
C PRO A 92 -1.05 -9.80 12.05
N ASP A 93 -0.06 -8.95 12.34
CA ASP A 93 -0.17 -7.70 13.09
C ASP A 93 0.23 -6.46 12.27
N SER A 94 0.63 -6.63 11.01
CA SER A 94 1.12 -5.51 10.21
C SER A 94 0.92 -5.71 8.72
N CYS A 95 1.01 -4.62 7.97
CA CYS A 95 0.92 -4.63 6.52
C CYS A 95 2.04 -3.75 5.94
N VAL A 96 2.60 -4.17 4.82
CA VAL A 96 3.60 -3.40 4.06
C VAL A 96 3.03 -3.08 2.69
N LEU A 97 2.97 -1.78 2.39
CA LEU A 97 2.59 -1.25 1.09
C LEU A 97 3.87 -0.84 0.35
N SER A 98 4.15 -1.49 -0.78
CA SER A 98 5.32 -1.18 -1.59
C SER A 98 4.90 -0.34 -2.79
N MET A 99 5.53 0.82 -2.93
CA MET A 99 5.37 1.73 -4.06
C MET A 99 6.36 1.29 -5.14
N PRO A 100 5.94 1.30 -6.43
CA PRO A 100 6.89 1.12 -7.51
C PRO A 100 7.96 2.22 -7.36
N LEU A 101 9.23 1.83 -7.37
CA LEU A 101 10.29 2.79 -7.65
C LEU A 101 10.00 3.23 -9.07
N ASP A 102 9.71 4.53 -9.25
CA ASP A 102 9.46 5.13 -10.54
C ASP A 102 10.57 4.70 -11.50
N VAL A 103 10.27 3.71 -12.34
CA VAL A 103 11.13 3.35 -13.46
C VAL A 103 10.67 4.27 -14.57
N THR A 104 11.20 5.49 -14.56
CA THR A 104 11.32 6.25 -15.81
C THR A 104 12.19 5.44 -16.76
N ALA A 105 11.62 4.49 -17.51
CA ALA A 105 12.20 3.95 -18.73
C ALA A 105 11.18 3.09 -19.50
N GLY A 106 10.73 3.59 -20.65
CA GLY A 106 10.32 2.73 -21.76
C GLY A 106 8.84 2.71 -22.14
N HIS A 107 8.22 3.88 -22.35
CA HIS A 107 7.28 3.97 -23.47
C HIS A 107 8.11 3.82 -24.77
N ASP A 108 8.43 2.59 -25.17
CA ASP A 108 8.73 2.27 -26.56
C ASP A 108 7.50 1.51 -27.08
N CYS A 109 6.54 2.27 -27.60
CA CYS A 109 5.59 1.71 -28.54
C CYS A 109 6.35 1.49 -29.85
N PRO A 110 6.59 0.25 -30.32
CA PRO A 110 6.89 0.08 -31.71
C PRO A 110 5.62 0.45 -32.49
N HIS A 111 5.68 1.61 -33.14
CA HIS A 111 4.72 2.04 -34.14
C HIS A 111 4.49 0.91 -35.16
N PRO A 112 3.23 0.60 -35.54
CA PRO A 112 2.98 -0.30 -36.65
C PRO A 112 3.20 0.46 -37.97
N TRP A 113 4.38 0.30 -38.56
CA TRP A 113 4.59 0.58 -39.98
C TRP A 113 5.34 -0.59 -40.63
N ARG A 114 4.59 -1.60 -41.06
CA ARG A 114 4.64 -2.20 -42.41
C ARG A 114 3.74 -3.41 -42.54
#